data_AF-A0A2I1H447-F1
#
_entry.id   AF-A0A2I1H447-F1
#
_cell.length_a   1.000
_cell.length_b   1.000
_cell.length_c   1.000
_cell.angle_alpha   90.00
_cell.angle_beta   90.00
_cell.angle_gamma   90.00
#
_symmetry.space_group_name_H-M   'P 1'
#
loop_
_entity.id
_entity.type
_entity.pdbx_description
1 polymer ?
#
loop_
_entity_poly.entity_id
_entity_poly.type
_entity_poly.pdbx_seq_one_letter_code
_entity_poly.pdbx_strand_id
1 'polypeptide(L)'
;MNPAERVMSILNLALQGVSLQRDPMDDILEDILKRKNTLEEIRNAAQENMKLRLKLRNSVKAVQDLLSERTKRLKLNEKNFQIYNPASLINIDETFEIIHRIDSTLQQEETSINSLNKHYELQDFIKSHYQIRTYSFQIKKCGEEGCKFCLPIRLPKDIFDELKFIPDPMLSTDLEHYKDFDDLYGTETKEFLPSASESTKEDIPSGIINNSNIRKLINCTICNKPRCIFSKNALNDEKKTSLEILLDNVIYICGSPIAPETHNLYKKVYIRQKIHCSSPIEAVYFSCRRLKTEIICFYCGEKNELLEPDDSLKKKFTTIYPFCQTCKSKGYNWPTRGRIKVRN
;
A
#
# COMPACT_ATOMS: atom_id res chain seq x y z
N MET A 1 16.13 15.38 -8.09
CA MET A 1 16.18 13.94 -8.45
C MET A 1 16.02 13.14 -7.18
N ASN A 2 14.98 12.31 -7.09
CA ASN A 2 14.57 11.64 -5.84
C ASN A 2 15.65 10.63 -5.39
N PRO A 3 16.07 10.62 -4.11
CA PRO A 3 16.99 9.61 -3.58
C PRO A 3 16.55 8.17 -3.88
N ALA A 4 15.26 7.87 -3.83
CA ALA A 4 14.73 6.54 -4.16
C ALA A 4 14.95 6.20 -5.65
N GLU A 5 14.72 7.14 -6.57
CA GLU A 5 14.96 6.93 -8.01
C GLU A 5 16.45 6.72 -8.33
N ARG A 6 17.33 7.45 -7.62
CA ARG A 6 18.79 7.28 -7.75
C ARG A 6 19.27 5.93 -7.25
N VAL A 7 18.70 5.44 -6.14
CA VAL A 7 19.04 4.11 -5.62
C VAL A 7 18.52 3.02 -6.54
N MET A 8 17.28 3.13 -7.03
CA MET A 8 16.66 2.14 -7.92
C MET A 8 17.41 2.00 -9.25
N SER A 9 17.85 3.10 -9.87
CA SER A 9 18.63 3.03 -11.12
C SER A 9 19.95 2.31 -10.94
N ILE A 10 20.61 2.47 -9.78
CA ILE A 10 21.85 1.77 -9.44
C ILE A 10 21.59 0.29 -9.16
N LEU A 11 20.51 -0.06 -8.47
CA LEU A 11 20.13 -1.46 -8.25
C LEU A 11 19.83 -2.20 -9.56
N ASN A 12 19.22 -1.52 -10.53
CA ASN A 12 18.99 -2.08 -11.87
C ASN A 12 20.29 -2.47 -12.58
N LEU A 13 21.41 -1.79 -12.33
CA LEU A 13 22.72 -2.18 -12.88
C LEU A 13 23.18 -3.54 -12.34
N ALA A 14 22.92 -3.84 -11.06
CA ALA A 14 23.22 -5.18 -10.53
C ALA A 14 22.37 -6.26 -11.18
N LEU A 15 21.15 -5.94 -11.64
CA LEU A 15 20.25 -6.92 -12.27
C LEU A 15 20.40 -7.00 -13.80
N GLN A 16 21.20 -6.13 -14.42
CA GLN A 16 21.35 -6.09 -15.87
C GLN A 16 21.94 -7.40 -16.40
N GLY A 17 21.24 -8.01 -17.36
CA GLY A 17 21.65 -9.25 -18.02
C GLY A 17 21.60 -10.49 -17.11
N VAL A 18 20.89 -10.42 -15.99
CA VAL A 18 20.77 -11.53 -15.04
C VAL A 18 19.43 -12.23 -15.26
N SER A 19 19.47 -13.55 -15.43
CA SER A 19 18.31 -14.43 -15.28
C SER A 19 18.43 -15.17 -13.95
N LEU A 20 17.33 -15.26 -13.21
CA LEU A 20 17.29 -15.87 -11.88
C LEU A 20 16.43 -17.12 -11.92
N GLN A 21 17.01 -18.22 -11.49
CA GLN A 21 16.30 -19.48 -11.33
C GLN A 21 16.82 -20.15 -10.06
N ARG A 22 15.90 -20.62 -9.21
CA ARG A 22 16.26 -21.45 -8.06
C ARG A 22 16.72 -22.83 -8.52
N ASP A 23 17.54 -23.48 -7.71
CA ASP A 23 17.89 -24.87 -7.98
C ASP A 23 16.65 -25.77 -7.89
N PRO A 24 16.57 -26.83 -8.71
CA PRO A 24 15.51 -27.83 -8.57
C PRO A 24 15.67 -28.57 -7.23
N MET A 25 14.53 -28.89 -6.60
CA MET A 25 14.44 -29.79 -5.46
C MET A 25 14.16 -31.22 -5.94
N ASP A 26 14.01 -32.17 -5.02
CA ASP A 26 13.54 -33.52 -5.39
C ASP A 26 12.12 -33.50 -5.94
N ASP A 27 11.84 -34.36 -6.93
CA ASP A 27 10.59 -34.40 -7.71
C ASP A 27 9.33 -34.38 -6.82
N ILE A 28 9.36 -35.07 -5.68
CA ILE A 28 8.25 -35.12 -4.73
C ILE A 28 7.96 -33.71 -4.16
N LEU A 29 9.00 -32.96 -3.77
CA LEU A 29 8.84 -31.61 -3.23
C LEU A 29 8.47 -30.60 -4.32
N GLU A 30 8.99 -30.80 -5.54
CA GLU A 30 8.59 -30.01 -6.70
C GLU A 30 7.10 -30.18 -7.01
N ASP A 31 6.61 -31.41 -6.99
CA ASP A 31 5.19 -31.73 -7.18
C ASP A 31 4.30 -31.13 -6.08
N ILE A 32 4.79 -31.08 -4.83
CA ILE A 32 4.07 -30.41 -3.75
C ILE A 32 4.02 -28.91 -4.01
N LEU A 33 5.15 -28.29 -4.34
CA LEU A 33 5.24 -26.86 -4.60
C LEU A 33 4.35 -26.44 -5.78
N LYS A 34 4.36 -27.21 -6.87
CA LYS A 34 3.59 -26.96 -8.09
C LYS A 34 2.07 -26.97 -7.87
N ARG A 35 1.59 -27.67 -6.85
CA ARG A 35 0.16 -27.70 -6.48
C ARG A 35 -0.28 -26.49 -5.65
N LYS A 36 0.63 -25.62 -5.23
CA LYS A 36 0.35 -24.41 -4.44
C LYS A 36 0.36 -23.20 -5.36
N ASN A 37 -0.72 -22.42 -5.34
CA ASN A 37 -0.94 -21.29 -6.25
C ASN A 37 -0.65 -19.93 -5.60
N THR A 38 -0.52 -19.88 -4.27
CA THR A 38 -0.27 -18.64 -3.53
C THR A 38 0.93 -18.77 -2.58
N LEU A 39 1.57 -17.64 -2.26
CA LEU A 39 2.66 -17.63 -1.27
C LEU A 39 2.19 -18.09 0.12
N GLU A 40 0.93 -17.85 0.46
CA GLU A 40 0.33 -18.31 1.71
C GLU A 40 0.21 -19.85 1.75
N GLU A 41 -0.30 -20.45 0.67
CA GLU A 41 -0.37 -21.91 0.52
C GLU A 41 1.01 -22.57 0.59
N ILE A 42 2.03 -21.95 -0.02
CA ILE A 42 3.42 -22.42 0.05
C ILE A 42 3.95 -22.33 1.49
N ARG A 43 3.69 -21.22 2.19
CA ARG A 43 4.12 -21.03 3.59
C ARG A 43 3.49 -22.08 4.52
N ASN A 44 2.18 -22.30 4.40
CA ASN A 44 1.47 -23.30 5.22
C ASN A 44 2.00 -24.72 4.95
N ALA A 45 2.21 -25.08 3.68
CA ALA A 45 2.81 -26.36 3.33
C ALA A 45 4.24 -26.53 3.89
N ALA A 46 5.03 -25.46 3.92
CA ALA A 46 6.37 -25.48 4.50
C ALA A 46 6.37 -25.52 6.04
N GLN A 47 5.34 -24.99 6.70
CA GLN A 47 5.17 -25.14 8.15
C GLN A 47 4.86 -26.59 8.53
N GLU A 48 3.99 -27.26 7.77
CA GLU A 48 3.65 -28.67 7.97
C GLU A 48 4.76 -29.64 7.56
N ASN A 49 5.60 -29.25 6.58
CA ASN A 49 6.67 -30.09 6.03
C ASN A 49 8.06 -29.45 6.18
N MET A 50 8.78 -29.86 7.23
CA MET A 50 10.13 -29.38 7.53
C MET A 50 11.14 -29.64 6.39
N LYS A 51 11.01 -30.77 5.68
CA LYS A 51 11.90 -31.10 4.53
C LYS A 51 11.68 -30.11 3.39
N LEU A 52 10.42 -29.83 3.05
CA LEU A 52 10.05 -28.81 2.06
C LEU A 52 10.62 -27.44 2.45
N ARG A 53 10.46 -27.03 3.71
CA ARG A 53 10.99 -25.75 4.22
C ARG A 53 12.51 -25.64 4.03
N LEU A 54 13.26 -26.67 4.42
CA LEU A 54 14.71 -26.66 4.33
C LEU A 54 15.18 -26.66 2.87
N LYS A 55 14.57 -27.51 2.02
CA LYS A 55 14.93 -27.60 0.60
C LYS A 55 14.57 -26.34 -0.19
N LEU A 56 13.43 -25.71 0.11
CA LEU A 56 13.06 -24.41 -0.48
C LEU A 56 14.06 -23.31 -0.09
N ARG A 57 14.49 -23.28 1.18
CA ARG A 57 15.49 -22.31 1.62
C ARG A 57 16.84 -22.51 0.91
N ASN A 58 17.24 -23.76 0.72
CA ASN A 58 18.50 -24.09 0.06
C ASN A 58 18.43 -23.84 -1.45
N SER A 59 17.29 -24.11 -2.11
CA SER A 59 17.17 -23.94 -3.56
C SER A 59 17.31 -22.49 -4.03
N VAL A 60 16.96 -21.52 -3.19
CA VAL A 60 17.11 -20.10 -3.52
C VAL A 60 18.48 -19.52 -3.11
N LYS A 61 19.32 -20.32 -2.44
CA LYS A 61 20.57 -19.82 -1.83
C LYS A 61 21.56 -19.32 -2.87
N ALA A 62 21.74 -20.05 -3.97
CA ALA A 62 22.61 -19.63 -5.08
C ALA A 62 22.18 -18.29 -5.68
N VAL A 63 20.86 -18.08 -5.84
CA VAL A 63 20.29 -16.81 -6.31
C VAL A 63 20.56 -15.67 -5.31
N GLN A 64 20.37 -15.92 -4.01
CA GLN A 64 20.65 -14.92 -2.97
C GLN A 64 22.12 -14.52 -2.95
N ASP A 65 23.03 -15.49 -3.07
CA ASP A 65 24.47 -15.24 -3.05
C ASP A 65 24.92 -14.46 -4.29
N LEU A 66 24.40 -14.81 -5.47
CA LEU A 66 24.63 -14.06 -6.72
C LEU A 66 24.18 -12.61 -6.59
N LEU A 67 22.96 -12.37 -6.10
CA LEU A 67 22.42 -11.02 -5.91
C LEU A 67 23.22 -10.24 -4.87
N SER A 68 23.63 -10.88 -3.78
CA SER A 68 24.47 -10.30 -2.73
C SER A 68 25.81 -9.84 -3.30
N GLU A 69 26.50 -10.70 -4.06
CA GLU A 69 27.79 -10.40 -4.65
C GLU A 69 27.71 -9.23 -5.63
N ARG A 70 26.71 -9.25 -6.53
CA ARG A 70 26.53 -8.18 -7.52
C ARG A 70 26.18 -6.85 -6.86
N THR A 71 25.31 -6.88 -5.85
CA THR A 71 24.90 -5.66 -5.14
C THR A 71 26.06 -5.06 -4.33
N LYS A 72 26.92 -5.89 -3.71
CA LYS A 72 28.12 -5.40 -2.98
C LYS A 72 29.11 -4.64 -3.87
N ARG A 73 29.12 -4.91 -5.18
CA ARG A 73 29.98 -4.21 -6.15
C ARG A 73 29.44 -2.81 -6.51
N LEU A 74 28.18 -2.52 -6.22
CA LEU A 74 27.58 -1.22 -6.49
C LEU A 74 28.08 -0.16 -5.51
N LYS A 75 28.13 1.08 -5.99
CA LYS A 75 28.54 2.27 -5.23
C LYS A 75 27.56 3.42 -5.43
N LEU A 76 27.27 4.15 -4.36
CA LEU A 76 26.56 5.42 -4.41
C LEU A 76 27.36 6.45 -3.60
N ASN A 77 27.75 7.56 -4.24
CA ASN A 77 28.61 8.60 -3.64
C ASN A 77 29.84 7.99 -2.96
N GLU A 78 30.55 7.12 -3.69
CA GLU A 78 31.77 6.41 -3.25
C GLU A 78 31.57 5.39 -2.10
N LYS A 79 30.37 5.27 -1.54
CA LYS A 79 30.05 4.26 -0.53
C LYS A 79 29.52 3.00 -1.19
N ASN A 80 30.08 1.85 -0.81
CA ASN A 80 29.59 0.54 -1.25
C ASN A 80 28.23 0.23 -0.60
N PHE A 81 27.39 -0.51 -1.31
CA PHE A 81 26.18 -1.08 -0.73
C PHE A 81 26.55 -2.17 0.29
N GLN A 82 25.83 -2.17 1.41
CA GLN A 82 25.96 -3.19 2.45
C GLN A 82 24.84 -4.22 2.31
N ILE A 83 25.18 -5.49 2.53
CA ILE A 83 24.21 -6.58 2.55
C ILE A 83 24.03 -7.04 3.98
N TYR A 84 22.79 -7.03 4.43
CA TYR A 84 22.40 -7.51 5.74
C TYR A 84 21.93 -8.96 5.64
N ASN A 85 22.23 -9.74 6.66
CA ASN A 85 21.64 -11.06 6.80
C ASN A 85 20.16 -10.92 7.20
N PRO A 86 19.31 -11.86 6.78
CA PRO A 86 17.94 -11.92 7.29
C PRO A 86 17.93 -11.97 8.82
N ALA A 87 16.94 -11.32 9.44
CA ALA A 87 16.74 -11.40 10.87
C ALA A 87 16.58 -12.87 11.30
N SER A 88 17.24 -13.26 12.39
CA SER A 88 17.02 -14.56 13.02
C SER A 88 15.63 -14.59 13.66
N LEU A 89 15.08 -15.79 13.90
CA LEU A 89 13.82 -15.91 14.63
C LEU A 89 13.93 -15.25 16.01
N ILE A 90 15.05 -15.44 16.71
CA ILE A 90 15.35 -14.79 18.00
C ILE A 90 15.24 -13.27 17.89
N ASN A 91 15.85 -12.64 16.88
CA ASN A 91 15.78 -11.19 16.72
C ASN A 91 14.35 -10.72 16.42
N ILE A 92 13.58 -11.50 15.67
CA ILE A 92 12.18 -11.20 15.38
C ILE A 92 11.37 -11.29 16.68
N ASP A 93 11.56 -12.35 17.46
CA ASP A 93 10.88 -12.57 18.73
C ASP A 93 11.25 -11.47 19.74
N GLU A 94 12.53 -11.13 19.89
CA GLU A 94 12.99 -10.01 20.72
C GLU A 94 12.38 -8.67 20.30
N THR A 95 12.27 -8.43 18.99
CA THR A 95 11.61 -7.23 18.45
C THR A 95 10.11 -7.25 18.78
N PHE A 96 9.48 -8.41 18.64
CA PHE A 96 8.06 -8.59 18.93
C PHE A 96 7.76 -8.41 20.42
N GLU A 97 8.60 -8.90 21.31
CA GLU A 97 8.49 -8.69 22.76
C GLU A 97 8.51 -7.20 23.14
N ILE A 98 9.22 -6.36 22.39
CA ILE A 98 9.19 -4.90 22.59
C ILE A 98 7.82 -4.33 22.18
N ILE A 99 7.27 -4.80 21.06
CA ILE A 99 5.95 -4.38 20.55
C ILE A 99 4.84 -4.88 21.48
N HIS A 100 4.98 -6.07 22.04
CA HIS A 100 4.03 -6.70 22.96
C HIS A 100 3.87 -5.92 24.27
N ARG A 101 4.83 -5.04 24.62
CA ARG A 101 4.68 -4.08 25.74
C ARG A 101 3.67 -2.99 25.46
N ILE A 102 3.36 -2.72 24.18
CA ILE A 102 2.39 -1.72 23.77
C ILE A 102 0.98 -2.29 23.85
N ASP A 103 0.80 -3.52 23.38
CA ASP A 103 -0.46 -4.24 23.46
C ASP A 103 -0.16 -5.74 23.55
N SER A 104 -0.46 -6.33 24.70
CA SER A 104 -0.17 -7.74 24.99
C SER A 104 -1.14 -8.71 24.32
N THR A 105 -2.11 -8.21 23.55
CA THR A 105 -3.06 -9.04 22.80
C THR A 105 -2.62 -9.30 21.37
N LEU A 106 -1.55 -8.63 20.91
CA LEU A 106 -0.98 -8.80 19.57
C LEU A 106 -0.39 -10.19 19.37
N GLN A 107 -0.63 -10.76 18.19
CA GLN A 107 0.01 -12.00 17.75
C GLN A 107 1.00 -11.73 16.61
N GLN A 108 2.09 -12.49 16.57
CA GLN A 108 3.19 -12.29 15.61
C GLN A 108 2.74 -12.52 14.16
N GLU A 109 1.70 -13.32 13.97
CA GLU A 109 1.08 -13.64 12.68
C GLU A 109 0.20 -12.49 12.14
N GLU A 110 -0.15 -11.51 12.97
CA GLU A 110 -1.05 -10.41 12.60
C GLU A 110 -0.32 -9.32 11.81
N THR A 111 -0.16 -9.55 10.51
CA THR A 111 0.55 -8.61 9.62
C THR A 111 -0.39 -7.66 8.85
N SER A 112 -1.69 -7.65 9.17
CA SER A 112 -2.70 -6.85 8.43
C SER A 112 -3.24 -5.70 9.27
N ILE A 113 -3.50 -4.55 8.63
CA ILE A 113 -4.08 -3.38 9.29
C ILE A 113 -5.42 -3.71 9.99
N ASN A 114 -6.23 -4.59 9.41
CA ASN A 114 -7.52 -4.99 10.01
C ASN A 114 -7.36 -5.77 11.30
N SER A 115 -6.38 -6.67 11.36
CA SER A 115 -6.05 -7.38 12.60
C SER A 115 -5.58 -6.37 13.65
N LEU A 116 -4.59 -5.54 13.28
CA LEU A 116 -4.00 -4.53 14.15
C LEU A 116 -5.01 -3.47 14.67
N ASN A 117 -6.07 -3.16 13.92
CA ASN A 117 -7.12 -2.21 14.33
C ASN A 117 -7.99 -2.71 15.49
N LYS A 118 -7.99 -4.01 15.79
CA LYS A 118 -8.77 -4.60 16.89
C LYS A 118 -8.11 -4.41 18.26
N HIS A 119 -6.83 -4.06 18.27
CA HIS A 119 -5.99 -3.92 19.47
C HIS A 119 -6.07 -2.50 20.00
N TYR A 120 -6.97 -2.27 20.97
CA TYR A 120 -7.27 -0.92 21.46
C TYR A 120 -6.06 -0.21 22.07
N GLU A 121 -5.20 -0.93 22.80
CA GLU A 121 -4.01 -0.29 23.40
C GLU A 121 -3.00 0.11 22.34
N LEU A 122 -2.84 -0.74 21.31
CA LEU A 122 -2.06 -0.38 20.14
C LEU A 122 -2.63 0.86 19.47
N GLN A 123 -3.96 0.94 19.25
CA GLN A 123 -4.61 2.10 18.64
C GLN A 123 -4.51 3.38 19.47
N ASP A 124 -4.48 3.28 20.79
CA ASP A 124 -4.34 4.42 21.70
C ASP A 124 -2.89 4.90 21.81
N PHE A 125 -1.93 3.96 21.95
CA PHE A 125 -0.50 4.27 21.79
C PHE A 125 -0.28 4.97 20.48
N ILE A 126 -0.94 4.43 19.46
CA ILE A 126 -1.02 5.03 18.17
C ILE A 126 -1.45 6.52 18.40
N LYS A 127 -2.72 6.82 18.63
CA LYS A 127 -3.20 8.22 18.53
C LYS A 127 -2.42 9.24 19.38
N SER A 128 -1.78 8.79 20.45
CA SER A 128 -1.07 9.63 21.41
C SER A 128 0.43 9.79 21.18
N HIS A 129 1.13 8.82 20.56
CA HIS A 129 2.60 8.81 20.50
C HIS A 129 3.20 8.88 19.10
N TYR A 130 2.42 8.67 18.04
CA TYR A 130 2.91 8.79 16.67
C TYR A 130 2.11 9.78 15.84
N GLN A 131 2.71 10.19 14.74
CA GLN A 131 2.04 10.83 13.62
C GLN A 131 2.45 10.12 12.33
N ILE A 132 1.49 9.44 11.67
CA ILE A 132 1.67 8.85 10.35
C ILE A 132 1.14 9.87 9.36
N ARG A 133 2.01 10.27 8.46
CA ARG A 133 1.69 11.04 7.27
C ARG A 133 2.06 10.22 6.03
N THR A 134 1.67 10.67 4.85
CA THR A 134 1.98 10.01 3.57
C THR A 134 3.48 9.84 3.35
N TYR A 135 4.30 10.80 3.80
CA TYR A 135 5.76 10.78 3.59
C TYR A 135 6.59 10.76 4.87
N SER A 136 5.95 10.75 6.04
CA SER A 136 6.67 10.75 7.32
C SER A 136 6.00 9.84 8.34
N PHE A 137 6.85 9.21 9.14
CA PHE A 137 6.42 8.47 10.33
C PHE A 137 7.21 9.04 11.50
N GLN A 138 6.50 9.70 12.42
CA GLN A 138 7.11 10.41 13.53
C GLN A 138 6.67 9.77 14.84
N ILE A 139 7.60 9.58 15.77
CA ILE A 139 7.33 9.08 17.11
C ILE A 139 7.85 10.10 18.11
N LYS A 140 7.02 10.45 19.09
CA LYS A 140 7.40 11.34 20.19
C LYS A 140 6.89 10.76 21.51
N LYS A 141 7.68 10.88 22.58
CA LYS A 141 7.18 10.63 23.95
C LYS A 141 6.07 11.63 24.27
N CYS A 142 5.03 11.20 24.99
CA CYS A 142 3.89 12.09 25.29
C CYS A 142 4.19 13.12 26.38
N GLY A 143 5.09 12.83 27.32
CA GLY A 143 5.41 13.73 28.43
C GLY A 143 4.63 13.49 29.72
N GLU A 144 3.64 12.59 29.69
CA GLU A 144 2.79 12.26 30.84
C GLU A 144 3.51 11.37 31.86
N GLU A 145 3.49 11.75 33.14
CA GLU A 145 4.15 11.00 34.23
C GLU A 145 3.58 9.59 34.43
N GLY A 146 2.31 9.37 34.08
CA GLY A 146 1.63 8.08 34.16
C GLY A 146 1.63 7.27 32.87
N CYS A 147 2.41 7.67 31.84
CA CYS A 147 2.39 6.95 30.58
C CYS A 147 2.99 5.55 30.72
N LYS A 148 2.16 4.53 30.47
CA LYS A 148 2.58 3.11 30.50
C LYS A 148 3.66 2.75 29.47
N PHE A 149 3.84 3.57 28.43
CA PHE A 149 4.75 3.28 27.31
C PHE A 149 6.06 4.08 27.36
N CYS A 150 6.00 5.33 27.83
CA CYS A 150 7.14 6.22 27.77
C CYS A 150 8.12 5.91 28.90
N LEU A 151 9.35 5.54 28.53
CA LEU A 151 10.47 5.61 29.47
C LEU A 151 10.72 7.07 29.90
N PRO A 152 11.39 7.31 31.04
CA PRO A 152 11.75 8.66 31.49
C PRO A 152 12.40 9.51 30.40
N ILE A 153 12.02 10.79 30.35
CA ILE A 153 12.58 11.76 29.40
C ILE A 153 14.01 12.06 29.83
N ARG A 154 14.96 11.94 28.89
CA ARG A 154 16.39 12.20 29.14
C ARG A 154 16.78 13.66 28.86
N LEU A 155 15.93 14.38 28.13
CA LEU A 155 16.13 15.80 27.84
C LEU A 155 15.71 16.66 29.05
N PRO A 156 16.33 17.84 29.23
CA PRO A 156 15.78 18.87 30.10
C PRO A 156 14.31 19.16 29.76
N LYS A 157 13.50 19.38 30.80
CA LYS A 157 12.04 19.46 30.68
C LYS A 157 11.59 20.63 29.81
N ASP A 158 12.25 21.77 29.97
CA ASP A 158 12.10 22.98 29.15
C ASP A 158 12.31 22.70 27.65
N ILE A 159 13.41 22.04 27.29
CA ILE A 159 13.70 21.68 25.89
C ILE A 159 12.68 20.67 25.37
N PHE A 160 12.29 19.68 26.16
CA PHE A 160 11.36 18.64 25.73
C PHE A 160 9.95 19.20 25.47
N ASP A 161 9.49 20.12 26.30
CA ASP A 161 8.15 20.71 26.19
C ASP A 161 8.02 21.61 24.94
N GLU A 162 9.14 22.17 24.47
CA GLU A 162 9.24 22.89 23.19
C GLU A 162 9.19 21.97 21.95
N LEU A 163 9.56 20.70 22.06
CA LEU A 163 9.53 19.78 20.91
C LEU A 163 8.10 19.58 20.41
N LYS A 164 7.87 19.71 19.11
CA LYS A 164 6.60 19.43 18.44
C LYS A 164 6.83 18.41 17.32
N PHE A 165 5.75 17.86 16.78
CA PHE A 165 5.87 17.07 15.55
C PHE A 165 6.35 17.96 14.40
N ILE A 166 7.17 17.41 13.52
CA ILE A 166 7.65 18.08 12.32
C ILE A 166 6.42 18.36 11.43
N PRO A 167 6.21 19.63 11.01
CA PRO A 167 5.09 20.00 10.17
C PRO A 167 5.20 19.40 8.77
N ASP A 168 4.05 19.25 8.12
CA ASP A 168 3.97 18.93 6.70
C ASP A 168 4.37 20.15 5.86
N PRO A 169 5.04 19.97 4.71
CA PRO A 169 5.28 21.07 3.77
C PRO A 169 3.94 21.68 3.35
N MET A 170 3.80 23.01 3.47
CA MET A 170 2.61 23.74 3.03
C MET A 170 3.00 24.82 2.03
N LEU A 171 2.20 25.00 0.97
CA LEU A 171 2.44 26.10 0.04
C LEU A 171 2.27 27.46 0.72
N SER A 172 3.09 28.42 0.32
CA SER A 172 2.89 29.83 0.61
C SER A 172 1.73 30.38 -0.22
N THR A 173 1.34 31.63 0.07
CA THR A 173 0.23 32.33 -0.58
C THR A 173 0.43 32.54 -2.09
N ASP A 174 1.67 32.49 -2.56
CA ASP A 174 2.03 32.60 -3.97
C ASP A 174 1.83 31.29 -4.76
N LEU A 175 1.59 30.16 -4.08
CA LEU A 175 1.44 28.82 -4.64
C LEU A 175 2.66 28.27 -5.39
N GLU A 176 3.78 28.99 -5.42
CA GLU A 176 5.02 28.60 -6.10
C GLU A 176 6.08 28.08 -5.12
N HIS A 177 6.03 28.54 -3.87
CA HIS A 177 7.00 28.18 -2.84
C HIS A 177 6.33 27.45 -1.67
N TYR A 178 7.14 26.77 -0.87
CA TYR A 178 6.72 26.26 0.43
C TYR A 178 6.96 27.33 1.49
N LYS A 179 6.09 27.37 2.50
CA LYS A 179 6.31 28.15 3.72
C LYS A 179 7.59 27.71 4.42
N ASP A 180 8.20 28.63 5.14
CA ASP A 180 9.38 28.33 5.95
C ASP A 180 9.03 27.35 7.08
N PHE A 181 10.03 26.60 7.54
CA PHE A 181 9.86 25.67 8.65
C PHE A 181 9.49 26.41 9.94
N ASP A 182 10.15 27.54 10.22
CA ASP A 182 9.95 28.28 11.45
C ASP A 182 8.53 28.84 11.57
N ASP A 183 7.90 29.17 10.43
CA ASP A 183 6.50 29.60 10.37
C ASP A 183 5.49 28.46 10.63
N LEU A 184 5.90 27.22 10.37
CA LEU A 184 5.04 26.04 10.44
C LEU A 184 5.22 25.26 11.74
N TYR A 185 6.40 25.31 12.34
CA TYR A 185 6.74 24.47 13.47
C TYR A 185 5.83 24.77 14.67
N GLY A 186 5.17 23.72 15.19
CA GLY A 186 4.20 23.84 16.28
C GLY A 186 2.78 24.24 15.86
N THR A 187 2.52 24.43 14.56
CA THR A 187 1.17 24.65 14.02
C THR A 187 0.56 23.36 13.49
N GLU A 188 -0.77 23.31 13.38
CA GLU A 188 -1.45 22.17 12.74
C GLU A 188 -1.35 22.29 11.21
N THR A 189 -0.59 21.39 10.61
CA THR A 189 -0.41 21.31 9.15
C THR A 189 -1.26 20.21 8.53
N LYS A 190 -1.56 20.39 7.24
CA LYS A 190 -2.21 19.38 6.40
C LYS A 190 -1.22 18.97 5.32
N GLU A 191 -1.22 17.69 4.98
CA GLU A 191 -0.41 17.15 3.89
C GLU A 191 -0.69 17.92 2.59
N PHE A 192 0.28 18.71 2.14
CA PHE A 192 0.28 19.15 0.76
C PHE A 192 0.77 17.99 -0.11
N LEU A 193 -0.15 17.45 -0.90
CA LEU A 193 0.13 16.41 -1.88
C LEU A 193 0.07 17.05 -3.26
N PRO A 194 1.19 17.55 -3.83
CA PRO A 194 1.20 18.17 -5.16
C PRO A 194 0.66 17.21 -6.24
N SER A 195 0.95 15.92 -6.09
CA SER A 195 0.40 14.83 -6.92
C SER A 195 -1.12 14.66 -6.79
N ALA A 196 -1.74 15.34 -5.83
CA ALA A 196 -3.18 15.44 -5.64
C ALA A 196 -3.80 16.79 -6.04
N SER A 197 -3.00 17.71 -6.58
CA SER A 197 -3.52 18.96 -7.13
C SER A 197 -4.37 18.68 -8.37
N GLU A 198 -5.55 19.29 -8.43
CA GLU A 198 -6.58 19.02 -9.45
C GLU A 198 -6.27 19.60 -10.85
N SER A 199 -5.08 20.16 -11.08
CA SER A 199 -4.83 21.13 -12.14
C SER A 199 -4.40 20.57 -13.51
N THR A 200 -4.02 19.30 -13.62
CA THR A 200 -3.70 18.70 -14.94
C THR A 200 -4.92 18.01 -15.53
N LYS A 201 -5.22 18.17 -16.82
CA LYS A 201 -6.28 17.37 -17.47
C LYS A 201 -5.92 15.89 -17.31
N GLU A 202 -6.89 15.07 -16.88
CA GLU A 202 -6.69 13.62 -16.81
C GLU A 202 -6.47 13.12 -18.26
N ASP A 203 -5.33 12.48 -18.54
CA ASP A 203 -5.00 11.94 -19.88
C ASP A 203 -5.80 10.66 -20.16
N ILE A 204 -7.13 10.78 -20.08
CA ILE A 204 -8.10 9.75 -20.38
C ILE A 204 -9.13 10.35 -21.34
N PRO A 205 -9.28 9.79 -22.54
CA PRO A 205 -10.32 10.21 -23.46
C PRO A 205 -11.72 10.18 -22.82
N SER A 206 -12.49 11.22 -23.08
CA SER A 206 -13.88 11.34 -22.62
C SER A 206 -14.72 10.10 -22.95
N GLY A 207 -15.51 9.64 -21.98
CA GLY A 207 -16.38 8.47 -22.13
C GLY A 207 -15.71 7.10 -21.95
N ILE A 208 -14.38 7.04 -21.75
CA ILE A 208 -13.70 5.76 -21.48
C ILE A 208 -14.02 5.20 -20.09
N ILE A 209 -14.23 6.04 -19.09
CA ILE A 209 -14.51 5.62 -17.70
C ILE A 209 -15.94 5.08 -17.62
N ASN A 210 -16.12 3.80 -17.93
CA ASN A 210 -17.37 3.08 -17.83
C ASN A 210 -17.09 1.60 -17.52
N ASN A 211 -18.13 0.87 -17.09
CA ASN A 211 -17.98 -0.52 -16.68
C ASN A 211 -17.65 -1.48 -17.84
N SER A 212 -18.11 -1.21 -19.06
CA SER A 212 -17.85 -2.03 -20.25
C SER A 212 -16.42 -1.90 -20.76
N ASN A 213 -15.72 -0.81 -20.42
CA ASN A 213 -14.34 -0.53 -20.81
C ASN A 213 -13.31 -1.02 -19.79
N ILE A 214 -13.72 -1.45 -18.60
CA ILE A 214 -12.80 -2.05 -17.64
C ILE A 214 -12.25 -3.35 -18.25
N ARG A 215 -10.93 -3.51 -18.25
CA ARG A 215 -10.21 -4.68 -18.77
C ARG A 215 -9.65 -5.53 -17.65
N LYS A 216 -9.00 -4.89 -16.67
CA LYS A 216 -8.35 -5.54 -15.53
C LYS A 216 -8.36 -4.59 -14.33
N LEU A 217 -7.94 -5.09 -13.18
CA LEU A 217 -7.74 -4.31 -11.95
C LEU A 217 -6.27 -4.39 -11.56
N ILE A 218 -5.79 -3.35 -10.91
CA ILE A 218 -4.48 -3.33 -10.25
C ILE A 218 -4.62 -2.76 -8.85
N ASN A 219 -3.94 -3.34 -7.87
CA ASN A 219 -3.94 -2.83 -6.52
C ASN A 219 -2.83 -1.80 -6.37
N CYS A 220 -3.14 -0.70 -5.69
CA CYS A 220 -2.13 0.27 -5.30
C CYS A 220 -1.20 -0.33 -4.24
N THR A 221 0.12 -0.25 -4.43
CA THR A 221 1.11 -0.77 -3.46
C THR A 221 1.05 -0.07 -2.10
N ILE A 222 0.56 1.18 -2.04
CA ILE A 222 0.51 1.97 -0.80
C ILE A 222 -0.79 1.72 -0.01
N CYS A 223 -1.95 1.81 -0.65
CA CYS A 223 -3.24 1.69 0.05
C CYS A 223 -3.98 0.38 -0.19
N ASN A 224 -3.44 -0.51 -1.03
CA ASN A 224 -4.01 -1.79 -1.44
C ASN A 224 -5.40 -1.74 -2.10
N LYS A 225 -5.94 -0.53 -2.37
CA LYS A 225 -7.22 -0.37 -3.06
C LYS A 225 -7.11 -0.82 -4.51
N PRO A 226 -8.08 -1.62 -5.02
CA PRO A 226 -8.12 -1.96 -6.44
C PRO A 226 -8.51 -0.74 -7.27
N ARG A 227 -7.80 -0.52 -8.37
CA ARG A 227 -8.02 0.54 -9.36
C ARG A 227 -8.34 -0.05 -10.72
N CYS A 228 -9.27 0.59 -11.42
CA CYS A 228 -9.77 0.10 -12.69
C CYS A 228 -8.85 0.47 -13.85
N ILE A 229 -8.48 -0.53 -14.65
CA ILE A 229 -7.76 -0.35 -15.91
C ILE A 229 -8.76 -0.38 -17.06
N PHE A 230 -8.76 0.66 -17.88
CA PHE A 230 -9.71 0.87 -18.97
C PHE A 230 -9.05 0.74 -20.35
N SER A 231 -9.83 0.30 -21.34
CA SER A 231 -9.49 0.43 -22.77
C SER A 231 -10.77 0.62 -23.55
N LYS A 232 -10.76 1.53 -24.54
CA LYS A 232 -11.91 1.78 -25.42
C LYS A 232 -12.34 0.51 -26.16
N ASN A 233 -11.38 -0.29 -26.62
CA ASN A 233 -11.62 -1.52 -27.36
C ASN A 233 -11.29 -2.74 -26.50
N ALA A 234 -11.87 -3.90 -26.85
CA ALA A 234 -11.40 -5.17 -26.32
C ALA A 234 -9.92 -5.36 -26.68
N LEU A 235 -9.15 -5.93 -25.75
CA LEU A 235 -7.75 -6.27 -26.00
C LEU A 235 -7.70 -7.60 -26.75
N ASN A 236 -6.89 -7.69 -27.80
CA ASN A 236 -6.53 -8.98 -28.41
C ASN A 236 -5.57 -9.74 -27.47
N ASP A 237 -5.32 -11.01 -27.75
CA ASP A 237 -4.58 -11.86 -26.82
C ASP A 237 -3.13 -11.39 -26.62
N GLU A 238 -2.46 -10.92 -27.67
CA GLU A 238 -1.14 -10.30 -27.58
C GLU A 238 -1.09 -9.10 -26.62
N LYS A 239 -2.10 -8.21 -26.69
CA LYS A 239 -2.18 -7.05 -25.77
C LYS A 239 -2.57 -7.46 -24.36
N LYS A 240 -3.34 -8.54 -24.18
CA LYS A 240 -3.62 -9.08 -22.84
C LYS A 240 -2.35 -9.62 -22.20
N THR A 241 -1.56 -10.41 -22.93
CA THR A 241 -0.26 -10.91 -22.46
C THR A 241 0.71 -9.75 -22.17
N SER A 242 0.77 -8.75 -23.06
CA SER A 242 1.59 -7.55 -22.82
C SER A 242 1.15 -6.79 -21.56
N LEU A 243 -0.17 -6.71 -21.31
CA LEU A 243 -0.70 -6.07 -20.11
C LEU A 243 -0.37 -6.88 -18.86
N GLU A 244 -0.44 -8.21 -18.92
CA GLU A 244 -0.04 -9.09 -17.81
C GLU A 244 1.42 -8.89 -17.43
N ILE A 245 2.33 -8.96 -18.40
CA ILE A 245 3.75 -8.72 -18.18
C ILE A 245 3.98 -7.32 -17.57
N LEU A 246 3.28 -6.30 -18.05
CA LEU A 246 3.37 -4.95 -17.50
C LEU A 246 2.92 -4.90 -16.04
N LEU A 247 1.78 -5.53 -15.71
CA LEU A 247 1.23 -5.51 -14.36
C LEU A 247 2.09 -6.28 -13.35
N ASP A 248 2.74 -7.35 -13.78
CA ASP A 248 3.62 -8.15 -12.91
C ASP A 248 4.93 -7.41 -12.56
N ASN A 249 5.33 -6.42 -13.38
CA ASN A 249 6.59 -5.68 -13.21
C ASN A 249 6.39 -4.24 -12.71
N VAL A 250 5.17 -3.73 -12.64
CA VAL A 250 4.90 -2.33 -12.25
C VAL A 250 4.60 -2.21 -10.76
N ILE A 251 5.27 -1.26 -10.10
CA ILE A 251 4.90 -0.80 -8.76
C ILE A 251 3.89 0.34 -8.95
N TYR A 252 2.61 0.00 -8.84
CA TYR A 252 1.55 0.98 -9.07
C TYR A 252 1.17 1.74 -7.80
N ILE A 253 1.16 3.07 -7.91
CA ILE A 253 0.65 3.98 -6.88
C ILE A 253 -0.52 4.76 -7.45
N CYS A 254 -1.58 4.98 -6.65
CA CYS A 254 -2.75 5.74 -7.06
C CYS A 254 -2.35 7.06 -7.73
N GLY A 255 -2.86 7.28 -8.94
CA GLY A 255 -2.60 8.50 -9.70
C GLY A 255 -1.44 8.37 -10.70
N SER A 256 -0.62 7.32 -10.60
CA SER A 256 0.48 7.09 -11.53
C SER A 256 -0.02 6.56 -12.89
N PRO A 257 0.63 6.89 -14.01
CA PRO A 257 0.34 6.26 -15.29
C PRO A 257 0.68 4.76 -15.24
N ILE A 258 -0.12 3.93 -15.94
CA ILE A 258 0.06 2.48 -15.93
C ILE A 258 1.14 1.99 -16.90
N ALA A 259 1.32 2.70 -18.02
CA ALA A 259 2.25 2.33 -19.08
C ALA A 259 3.14 3.54 -19.42
N PRO A 260 4.48 3.37 -19.50
CA PRO A 260 5.36 4.45 -19.95
C PRO A 260 5.16 4.74 -21.45
N GLU A 261 5.57 5.92 -21.91
CA GLU A 261 5.32 6.38 -23.28
C GLU A 261 5.91 5.47 -24.36
N THR A 262 7.00 4.78 -24.03
CA THR A 262 7.70 3.83 -24.90
C THR A 262 7.01 2.47 -25.00
N HIS A 263 6.03 2.17 -24.14
CA HIS A 263 5.37 0.86 -24.11
C HIS A 263 4.30 0.75 -25.20
N ASN A 264 4.14 -0.46 -25.77
CA ASN A 264 3.18 -0.73 -26.85
C ASN A 264 1.70 -0.51 -26.45
N LEU A 265 1.39 -0.43 -25.14
CA LEU A 265 0.08 -0.16 -24.56
C LEU A 265 -0.17 1.30 -24.19
N TYR A 266 0.83 2.18 -24.32
CA TYR A 266 0.65 3.61 -24.12
C TYR A 266 -0.46 4.16 -25.02
N LYS A 267 -1.34 4.99 -24.45
CA LYS A 267 -2.57 5.50 -25.10
C LYS A 267 -3.53 4.44 -25.65
N LYS A 268 -3.37 3.16 -25.27
CA LYS A 268 -4.34 2.08 -25.55
C LYS A 268 -5.03 1.63 -24.28
N VAL A 269 -4.31 1.69 -23.17
CA VAL A 269 -4.78 1.33 -21.84
C VAL A 269 -4.67 2.55 -20.93
N TYR A 270 -5.67 2.76 -20.10
CA TYR A 270 -5.84 3.97 -19.29
C TYR A 270 -6.13 3.60 -17.84
N ILE A 271 -5.61 4.39 -16.92
CA ILE A 271 -5.93 4.33 -15.49
C ILE A 271 -6.17 5.75 -14.99
N ARG A 272 -7.04 5.90 -13.98
CA ARG A 272 -7.30 7.21 -13.40
C ARG A 272 -6.03 7.78 -12.78
N GLN A 273 -5.65 8.96 -13.23
CA GLN A 273 -4.50 9.71 -12.70
C GLN A 273 -4.94 10.76 -11.69
N LYS A 274 -6.21 11.21 -11.75
CA LYS A 274 -6.83 12.05 -10.69
C LYS A 274 -7.42 11.19 -9.58
N ILE A 275 -6.58 10.36 -8.97
CA ILE A 275 -6.99 9.51 -7.87
C ILE A 275 -5.84 9.33 -6.89
N HIS A 276 -6.15 9.35 -5.61
CA HIS A 276 -5.16 9.26 -4.54
C HIS A 276 -5.45 8.05 -3.65
N CYS A 277 -4.50 7.73 -2.78
CA CYS A 277 -4.66 6.65 -1.81
C CYS A 277 -5.87 6.88 -0.89
N SER A 278 -6.18 8.14 -0.58
CA SER A 278 -7.36 8.54 0.19
C SER A 278 -8.67 8.48 -0.61
N SER A 279 -8.62 8.54 -1.94
CA SER A 279 -9.81 8.52 -2.78
C SER A 279 -10.59 7.20 -2.63
N PRO A 280 -11.93 7.24 -2.68
CA PRO A 280 -12.75 6.03 -2.66
C PRO A 280 -12.50 5.15 -3.88
N ILE A 281 -13.00 3.91 -3.83
CA ILE A 281 -13.06 3.00 -4.97
C ILE A 281 -13.90 3.63 -6.08
N GLU A 282 -13.47 3.49 -7.34
CA GLU A 282 -14.23 4.00 -8.48
C GLU A 282 -15.63 3.38 -8.53
N ALA A 283 -16.68 4.19 -8.62
CA ALA A 283 -18.07 3.69 -8.66
C ALA A 283 -18.32 2.64 -9.77
N VAL A 284 -17.60 2.72 -10.88
CA VAL A 284 -17.68 1.76 -12.00
C VAL A 284 -17.16 0.37 -11.66
N TYR A 285 -16.31 0.23 -10.63
CA TYR A 285 -15.85 -1.06 -10.09
C TYR A 285 -17.03 -1.94 -9.69
N PHE A 286 -18.00 -1.36 -8.96
CA PHE A 286 -19.19 -2.06 -8.46
C PHE A 286 -20.20 -2.41 -9.56
N SER A 287 -20.03 -1.82 -10.74
CA SER A 287 -20.88 -2.08 -11.91
C SER A 287 -20.25 -3.12 -12.87
N CYS A 288 -19.05 -3.61 -12.58
CA CYS A 288 -18.28 -4.50 -13.46
C CYS A 288 -18.47 -5.99 -13.11
N ARG A 289 -19.62 -6.56 -13.49
CA ARG A 289 -19.91 -7.98 -13.19
C ARG A 289 -18.97 -8.97 -13.90
N ARG A 290 -18.41 -8.58 -15.06
CA ARG A 290 -17.57 -9.45 -15.91
C ARG A 290 -16.29 -9.91 -15.20
N LEU A 291 -15.71 -9.08 -14.33
CA LEU A 291 -14.46 -9.38 -13.64
C LEU A 291 -14.66 -10.10 -12.31
N LYS A 292 -15.89 -10.50 -11.96
CA LYS A 292 -16.22 -11.18 -10.68
C LYS A 292 -15.58 -10.45 -9.50
N THR A 293 -15.75 -9.13 -9.45
CA THR A 293 -15.15 -8.29 -8.43
C THR A 293 -15.66 -8.64 -7.03
N GLU A 294 -14.78 -8.59 -6.03
CA GLU A 294 -15.17 -8.78 -4.63
C GLU A 294 -16.05 -7.62 -4.17
N ILE A 295 -17.01 -7.92 -3.29
CA ILE A 295 -17.80 -6.91 -2.60
C ILE A 295 -16.93 -6.31 -1.50
N ILE A 296 -16.56 -5.06 -1.67
CA ILE A 296 -15.66 -4.32 -0.79
C ILE A 296 -16.24 -2.96 -0.44
N CYS A 297 -15.83 -2.40 0.70
CA CYS A 297 -16.25 -1.08 1.13
C CYS A 297 -15.84 -0.01 0.11
N PHE A 298 -16.78 0.87 -0.24
CA PHE A 298 -16.58 1.97 -1.19
C PHE A 298 -15.42 2.90 -0.83
N TYR A 299 -15.15 3.14 0.46
CA TYR A 299 -14.12 4.10 0.88
C TYR A 299 -12.75 3.45 1.07
N CYS A 300 -12.67 2.37 1.85
CA CYS A 300 -11.38 1.76 2.20
C CYS A 300 -11.00 0.56 1.32
N GLY A 301 -11.93 -0.07 0.61
CA GLY A 301 -11.66 -1.28 -0.17
C GLY A 301 -11.62 -2.57 0.65
N GLU A 302 -11.99 -2.53 1.93
CA GLU A 302 -12.03 -3.72 2.80
C GLU A 302 -13.32 -4.52 2.63
N LYS A 303 -13.21 -5.85 2.71
CA LYS A 303 -14.35 -6.78 2.63
C LYS A 303 -14.97 -7.17 3.97
N ASN A 304 -14.29 -6.86 5.07
CA ASN A 304 -14.72 -7.23 6.41
C ASN A 304 -15.67 -6.16 6.99
N GLU A 305 -16.56 -6.60 7.90
CA GLU A 305 -17.47 -5.72 8.66
C GLU A 305 -18.32 -4.80 7.77
N LEU A 306 -18.75 -5.31 6.63
CA LEU A 306 -19.71 -4.61 5.78
C LEU A 306 -21.06 -4.51 6.50
N LEU A 307 -21.67 -3.34 6.39
CA LEU A 307 -22.93 -3.00 7.00
C LEU A 307 -24.08 -3.30 6.04
N GLU A 308 -25.20 -3.71 6.63
CA GLU A 308 -26.46 -3.84 5.92
C GLU A 308 -27.18 -2.48 5.82
N PRO A 309 -27.58 -2.05 4.61
CA PRO A 309 -28.27 -0.78 4.43
C PRO A 309 -29.70 -0.85 4.97
N ASP A 310 -30.10 0.22 5.66
CA ASP A 310 -31.47 0.36 6.15
C ASP A 310 -32.49 0.49 4.99
N ASP A 311 -33.74 0.13 5.27
CA ASP A 311 -34.81 0.17 4.26
C ASP A 311 -35.18 1.59 3.84
N SER A 312 -34.83 2.60 4.64
CA SER A 312 -35.07 4.00 4.30
C SER A 312 -34.14 4.46 3.17
N LEU A 313 -32.88 4.00 3.17
CA LEU A 313 -31.89 4.25 2.13
C LEU A 313 -32.31 3.54 0.83
N LYS A 314 -32.76 2.29 0.92
CA LYS A 314 -33.25 1.52 -0.25
C LYS A 314 -34.41 2.19 -0.96
N LYS A 315 -35.31 2.84 -0.20
CA LYS A 315 -36.44 3.61 -0.75
C LYS A 315 -36.02 4.96 -1.34
N LYS A 316 -34.91 5.54 -0.89
CA LYS A 316 -34.45 6.88 -1.29
C LYS A 316 -33.48 6.87 -2.46
N PHE A 317 -32.74 5.78 -2.70
CA PHE A 317 -31.65 5.76 -3.68
C PHE A 317 -31.67 4.49 -4.54
N THR A 318 -31.40 4.67 -5.84
CA THR A 318 -31.30 3.57 -6.82
C THR A 318 -30.05 2.71 -6.67
N THR A 319 -28.97 3.27 -6.12
CA THR A 319 -27.73 2.54 -5.89
C THR A 319 -27.19 2.88 -4.52
N ILE A 320 -26.85 1.83 -3.79
CA ILE A 320 -26.26 1.88 -2.46
C ILE A 320 -24.98 1.06 -2.55
N TYR A 321 -23.82 1.71 -2.37
CA TYR A 321 -22.55 1.02 -2.43
C TYR A 321 -22.24 0.34 -1.08
N PRO A 322 -21.45 -0.74 -1.06
CA PRO A 322 -21.07 -1.39 0.18
C PRO A 322 -20.29 -0.43 1.09
N PHE A 323 -20.55 -0.52 2.39
CA PHE A 323 -20.02 0.41 3.40
C PHE A 323 -19.66 -0.37 4.66
N CYS A 324 -18.52 -0.09 5.31
CA CYS A 324 -18.07 -0.85 6.47
C CYS A 324 -18.16 -0.05 7.78
N GLN A 325 -18.18 -0.77 8.90
CA GLN A 325 -18.24 -0.18 10.24
C GLN A 325 -17.05 0.74 10.53
N THR A 326 -15.84 0.36 10.12
CA THR A 326 -14.63 1.18 10.30
C THR A 326 -14.77 2.55 9.62
N CYS A 327 -15.30 2.61 8.40
CA CYS A 327 -15.50 3.90 7.71
C CYS A 327 -16.62 4.72 8.36
N LYS A 328 -17.66 4.07 8.88
CA LYS A 328 -18.71 4.76 9.67
C LYS A 328 -18.13 5.41 10.93
N SER A 329 -17.28 4.70 11.67
CA SER A 329 -16.61 5.23 12.86
C SER A 329 -15.67 6.41 12.53
N LYS A 330 -15.13 6.47 11.31
CA LYS A 330 -14.34 7.61 10.80
C LYS A 330 -15.20 8.81 10.36
N GLY A 331 -16.52 8.75 10.52
CA GLY A 331 -17.45 9.84 10.19
C GLY A 331 -17.89 9.89 8.72
N TYR A 332 -17.62 8.85 7.92
CA TYR A 332 -18.15 8.79 6.56
C TYR A 332 -19.65 8.48 6.55
N ASN A 333 -20.36 9.06 5.56
CA ASN A 333 -21.76 8.76 5.29
C ASN A 333 -21.90 7.60 4.30
N TRP A 334 -23.09 6.99 4.26
CA TRP A 334 -23.35 5.92 3.32
C TRP A 334 -23.21 6.40 1.86
N PRO A 335 -22.36 5.77 1.03
CA PRO A 335 -22.19 6.17 -0.36
C PRO A 335 -23.37 5.69 -1.21
N THR A 336 -24.09 6.63 -1.80
CA THR A 336 -25.31 6.36 -2.59
C THR A 336 -25.32 7.12 -3.92
N ARG A 337 -26.17 6.67 -4.87
CA ARG A 337 -26.38 7.32 -6.16
C ARG A 337 -27.83 7.21 -6.63
N GLY A 338 -28.28 8.23 -7.37
CA GLY A 338 -29.57 8.29 -8.04
C GLY A 338 -30.73 8.35 -7.06
N ARG A 339 -31.00 9.55 -6.54
CA ARG A 339 -32.11 9.79 -5.61
C ARG A 339 -33.45 9.52 -6.31
N ILE A 340 -34.28 8.68 -5.72
CA ILE A 340 -35.60 8.34 -6.24
C ILE A 340 -36.52 9.51 -5.92
N LYS A 341 -37.07 10.16 -6.95
CA LYS A 341 -38.10 11.18 -6.78
C LYS A 341 -39.42 10.48 -6.48
N VAL A 342 -39.93 10.65 -5.26
CA VAL A 342 -41.32 10.29 -4.94
C VAL A 342 -42.20 11.29 -5.68
N ARG A 343 -42.99 10.83 -6.66
CA ARG A 343 -44.10 11.64 -7.18
C ARG A 343 -45.15 11.66 -6.08
N ASN A 344 -45.42 12.84 -5.53
CA ASN A 344 -46.59 13.07 -4.69
C ASN A 344 -47.86 12.83 -5.50
#